data_AF-A0A9N7RPP3-F1
#
_entry.id   AF-A0A9N7RPP3-F1
#
_cell.length_a   1.000
_cell.length_b   1.000
_cell.length_c   1.000
_cell.angle_alpha   90.00
_cell.angle_beta   90.00
_cell.angle_gamma   90.00
#
_symmetry.space_group_name_H-M   'P 1'
#
loop_
_entity.id
_entity.type
_entity.pdbx_description
1 polymer ?
#
loop_
_entity_poly.entity_id
_entity_poly.type
_entity_poly.pdbx_seq_one_letter_code
_entity_poly.pdbx_strand_id
1 'polypeptide(L)'
;MDLFIGAKTIRLVSHGDKYLVAEEDRRTVSLGRDPSAENAIWAVELAGDRDCICLRSCYGTYLTASGKPFLPGVTAKSVVQARGQQSWEAYRDGMQVRLRSVWGNFLRPNGGLPPWRNAITHDLPHRGTTRNKMLWDVDVVERCPATRKQLSFCRSSSAHKQNELRSVLLLDDQVSHSFFGMACCYYPRAHLRLSS
;
A
#
# COMPACT_ATOMS: atom_id res chain seq x y z
N MET A 1 -3.53 -2.12 4.99
CA MET A 1 -3.53 -2.89 3.73
C MET A 1 -3.10 -4.31 4.09
N ASP A 2 -3.80 -5.34 3.62
CA ASP A 2 -3.63 -6.71 4.17
C ASP A 2 -2.66 -7.60 3.37
N LEU A 3 -2.06 -7.10 2.29
CA LEU A 3 -1.30 -7.92 1.33
C LEU A 3 0.02 -8.45 1.89
N PHE A 4 0.64 -7.71 2.81
CA PHE A 4 1.87 -8.10 3.48
C PHE A 4 1.61 -8.73 4.86
N ILE A 5 0.35 -8.86 5.27
CA ILE A 5 0.02 -9.49 6.55
C ILE A 5 0.29 -10.99 6.42
N GLY A 6 1.20 -11.51 7.24
CA GLY A 6 1.58 -12.92 7.20
C GLY A 6 2.75 -13.21 6.28
N ALA A 7 3.10 -12.30 5.37
CA ALA A 7 4.27 -12.45 4.53
C ALA A 7 5.53 -12.16 5.35
N LYS A 8 6.43 -13.14 5.44
CA LYS A 8 7.74 -12.99 6.07
C LYS A 8 8.77 -12.55 5.04
N THR A 9 8.71 -13.16 3.85
CA THR A 9 9.58 -12.84 2.72
C THR A 9 8.78 -12.79 1.42
N ILE A 10 9.18 -11.90 0.53
CA ILE A 10 8.53 -11.67 -0.77
C ILE A 10 9.58 -11.54 -1.87
N ARG A 11 9.14 -11.68 -3.11
CA ARG A 11 9.81 -11.13 -4.29
C ARG A 11 8.92 -10.06 -4.90
N LEU A 12 9.54 -8.99 -5.39
CA LEU A 12 8.86 -7.95 -6.15
C LEU A 12 9.17 -8.16 -7.63
N VAL A 13 8.12 -8.38 -8.42
CA VAL A 13 8.23 -8.61 -9.86
C VAL A 13 7.73 -7.36 -10.57
N SER A 14 8.55 -6.84 -11.46
CA SER A 14 8.16 -5.75 -12.35
C SER A 14 7.28 -6.28 -13.48
N HIS A 15 6.51 -5.40 -14.12
CA HIS A 15 5.72 -5.72 -15.33
C HIS A 15 6.53 -6.40 -16.46
N GLY A 16 7.86 -6.31 -16.48
CA GLY A 16 8.70 -6.97 -17.47
C GLY A 16 9.18 -8.37 -17.07
N ASP A 17 8.50 -9.04 -16.14
CA ASP A 17 8.86 -10.34 -15.56
C ASP A 17 10.30 -10.38 -15.03
N LYS A 18 10.72 -9.26 -14.42
CA LYS A 18 12.02 -9.15 -13.76
C LYS A 18 11.85 -8.88 -12.28
N TYR A 19 12.69 -9.50 -11.49
CA TYR A 19 12.70 -9.42 -10.04
C TYR A 19 13.55 -8.25 -9.55
N LEU A 20 13.12 -7.60 -8.48
CA LEU A 20 13.97 -6.67 -7.74
C LEU A 20 15.08 -7.45 -7.02
N VAL A 21 16.33 -7.16 -7.38
CA VAL A 21 17.52 -7.85 -6.88
C VAL A 21 18.40 -6.90 -6.09
N ALA A 22 18.86 -7.36 -4.93
CA ALA A 22 19.95 -6.75 -4.18
C ALA A 22 21.29 -7.22 -4.75
N GLU A 23 22.16 -6.29 -5.12
CA GLU A 23 23.49 -6.63 -5.63
C GLU A 23 24.47 -6.95 -4.49
N GLU A 24 25.49 -7.75 -4.80
CA GLU A 24 26.50 -8.21 -3.84
C GLU A 24 27.35 -7.07 -3.27
N ASP A 25 27.43 -5.93 -3.98
CA ASP A 25 28.12 -4.72 -3.53
C ASP A 25 27.45 -4.06 -2.30
N ARG A 26 26.28 -4.55 -1.88
CA ARG A 26 25.46 -4.07 -0.75
C ARG A 26 25.11 -2.59 -0.85
N ARG A 27 25.13 -2.03 -2.06
CA ARG A 27 24.89 -0.62 -2.36
C ARG A 27 23.88 -0.44 -3.48
N THR A 28 23.93 -1.27 -4.51
CA THR A 28 23.08 -1.11 -5.69
C THR A 28 21.93 -2.11 -5.69
N VAL A 29 20.85 -1.73 -6.36
CA VAL A 29 19.71 -2.62 -6.62
C VAL A 29 19.46 -2.63 -8.12
N SER A 30 19.08 -3.78 -8.64
CA SER A 30 18.85 -3.95 -10.07
C SER A 30 17.66 -4.86 -10.35
N LEU A 31 17.38 -5.07 -11.62
CA LEU A 31 16.43 -6.06 -12.11
C LEU A 31 17.14 -7.32 -12.60
N GLY A 32 16.77 -8.45 -12.01
CA GLY A 32 17.21 -9.79 -12.41
C GLY A 32 16.11 -10.61 -13.09
N ARG A 33 16.50 -11.72 -13.73
CA ARG A 33 15.56 -12.68 -14.34
C ARG A 33 15.48 -14.01 -13.61
N ASP A 34 16.41 -14.26 -12.70
CA ASP A 34 16.47 -15.53 -11.98
C ASP A 34 15.51 -15.50 -10.77
N PRO A 35 14.42 -16.29 -10.79
CA PRO A 35 13.50 -16.38 -9.66
C PRO A 35 14.10 -17.14 -8.47
N SER A 36 15.11 -17.99 -8.70
CA SER A 36 15.74 -18.81 -7.65
C SER A 36 16.82 -18.04 -6.89
N ALA A 37 17.16 -16.82 -7.34
CA ALA A 37 18.22 -16.04 -6.73
C ALA A 37 17.80 -15.58 -5.32
N GLU A 38 18.62 -15.92 -4.31
CA GLU A 38 18.35 -15.55 -2.92
C GLU A 38 18.35 -14.03 -2.70
N ASN A 39 19.14 -13.31 -3.49
CA ASN A 39 19.21 -11.86 -3.46
C ASN A 39 18.02 -11.17 -4.16
N ALA A 40 17.09 -11.93 -4.74
CA ALA A 40 15.77 -11.45 -5.16
C ALA A 40 14.71 -11.53 -4.04
N ILE A 41 15.03 -12.18 -2.92
CA ILE A 41 14.13 -12.36 -1.79
C ILE A 41 14.33 -11.22 -0.78
N TRP A 42 13.23 -10.56 -0.43
CA TRP A 42 13.20 -9.45 0.51
C TRP A 42 12.38 -9.83 1.73
N ALA A 43 12.96 -9.70 2.93
CA ALA A 43 12.22 -9.85 4.16
C ALA A 43 11.36 -8.61 4.41
N VAL A 44 10.11 -8.84 4.80
CA VAL A 44 9.12 -7.79 5.05
C VAL A 44 9.03 -7.54 6.54
N GLU A 45 9.30 -6.30 6.93
CA GLU A 45 9.17 -5.83 8.31
C GLU A 45 8.09 -4.74 8.36
N LEU A 46 7.08 -4.91 9.21
CA LEU A 46 6.02 -3.91 9.39
C LEU A 46 6.56 -2.72 10.20
N ALA A 47 6.45 -1.52 9.65
CA ALA A 47 7.04 -0.31 10.22
C ALA A 47 5.97 0.64 10.75
N GLY A 48 5.58 0.46 12.02
CA GLY A 48 4.64 1.33 12.73
C GLY A 48 3.21 1.28 12.18
N ASP A 49 2.99 1.93 11.04
CA ASP A 49 1.71 2.02 10.33
C ASP A 49 1.43 0.78 9.46
N ARG A 50 0.14 0.53 9.22
CA ARG A 50 -0.39 -0.66 8.51
C ARG A 50 0.00 -0.78 7.06
N ASP A 51 0.35 0.34 6.47
CA ASP A 51 0.68 0.43 5.07
C ASP A 51 2.19 0.63 4.88
N CYS A 52 2.94 0.80 5.97
CA CYS A 52 4.38 1.04 5.95
C CYS A 52 5.15 -0.26 6.14
N ILE A 53 5.97 -0.61 5.16
CA ILE A 53 6.84 -1.78 5.19
C ILE A 53 8.30 -1.37 5.00
N CYS A 54 9.20 -2.10 5.66
CA CYS A 54 10.62 -2.07 5.40
C CYS A 54 11.00 -3.36 4.68
N LEU A 55 11.79 -3.24 3.61
CA LEU A 55 12.26 -4.36 2.82
C LEU A 55 13.74 -4.59 3.09
N ARG A 56 14.06 -5.72 3.72
CA ARG A 56 15.44 -6.09 4.05
C ARG A 56 15.96 -7.13 3.06
N SER A 57 17.14 -6.89 2.50
CA SER A 57 17.83 -7.80 1.60
C SER A 57 18.45 -8.98 2.35
N CYS A 58 18.89 -9.99 1.60
CA CYS A 58 19.70 -11.10 2.14
C CYS A 58 21.03 -10.64 2.78
N TYR A 59 21.53 -9.45 2.42
CA TYR A 59 22.76 -8.88 2.97
C TYR A 59 22.56 -8.07 4.26
N GLY A 60 21.34 -8.02 4.79
CA GLY A 60 21.01 -7.24 5.99
C GLY A 60 20.98 -5.72 5.76
N THR A 61 20.87 -5.29 4.51
CA THR A 61 20.61 -3.90 4.12
C THR A 61 19.13 -3.70 3.80
N TYR A 62 18.68 -2.46 3.71
CA TYR A 62 17.30 -2.10 3.40
C TYR A 62 17.20 -1.41 2.05
N LEU A 63 16.09 -1.66 1.35
CA LEU A 63 15.72 -0.91 0.16
C LEU A 63 15.50 0.55 0.56
N THR A 64 16.32 1.44 0.04
CA THR A 64 16.36 2.84 0.47
C THR A 64 16.29 3.73 -0.75
N ALA A 65 15.27 4.58 -0.83
CA ALA A 65 15.24 5.64 -1.82
C ALA A 65 16.27 6.71 -1.42
N SER A 66 17.06 7.19 -2.38
CA SER A 66 18.05 8.23 -2.16
C SER A 66 17.53 9.58 -2.62
N GLY A 67 17.94 10.67 -1.98
CA GLY A 67 17.67 12.02 -2.47
C GLY A 67 18.45 12.37 -3.75
N LYS A 68 19.45 11.57 -4.12
CA LYS A 68 20.36 11.84 -5.25
C LYS A 68 19.69 11.55 -6.60
N PRO A 69 19.82 12.45 -7.59
CA PRO A 69 19.43 12.16 -8.97
C PRO A 69 20.13 10.89 -9.48
N PHE A 70 19.40 10.07 -10.24
CA PHE A 70 19.96 8.84 -10.81
C PHE A 70 20.92 9.13 -11.97
N LEU A 71 20.56 10.07 -12.84
CA LEU A 71 21.41 10.58 -13.92
C LEU A 71 21.39 12.12 -13.92
N PRO A 72 22.42 12.77 -14.49
CA PRO A 72 22.35 14.20 -14.77
C PRO A 72 21.17 14.53 -15.69
N GLY A 73 20.39 15.56 -15.33
CA GLY A 73 19.28 16.05 -16.17
C GLY A 73 17.98 15.24 -16.12
N VAL A 74 17.89 14.19 -15.30
CA VAL A 74 16.62 13.45 -15.08
C VAL A 74 16.03 13.74 -13.70
N THR A 75 14.71 13.73 -13.58
CA THR A 75 13.99 13.92 -12.30
C THR A 75 14.02 12.70 -11.41
N ALA A 76 14.17 11.52 -12.03
CA ALA A 76 14.22 10.24 -11.32
C ALA A 76 15.42 10.18 -10.37
N LYS A 77 15.14 9.78 -9.14
CA LYS A 77 16.15 9.64 -8.08
C LYS A 77 16.53 8.18 -7.91
N SER A 78 17.74 7.93 -7.41
CA SER A 78 18.25 6.57 -7.28
C SER A 78 17.63 5.83 -6.09
N VAL A 79 17.52 4.51 -6.23
CA VAL A 79 17.22 3.60 -5.12
C VAL A 79 18.46 2.74 -4.89
N VAL A 80 18.81 2.55 -3.63
CA VAL A 80 20.05 1.93 -3.18
C VAL A 80 19.79 0.99 -2.01
N GLN A 81 20.78 0.18 -1.69
CA GLN A 81 20.85 -0.55 -0.43
C GLN A 81 21.54 0.32 0.62
N ALA A 82 20.95 0.44 1.81
CA ALA A 82 21.57 1.13 2.94
C ALA A 82 21.33 0.38 4.25
N ARG A 83 22.16 0.62 5.27
CA ARG A 83 21.97 0.00 6.60
C ARG A 83 20.85 0.65 7.41
N GLY A 84 20.49 1.89 7.05
CA GLY A 84 19.38 2.60 7.67
C GLY A 84 18.06 1.98 7.24
N GLN A 85 17.24 1.58 8.21
CA GLN A 85 15.90 1.09 7.94
C GLN A 85 15.06 2.23 7.35
N GLN A 86 14.41 1.98 6.21
CA GLN A 86 13.54 2.95 5.57
C GLN A 86 12.20 2.33 5.24
N SER A 87 11.14 3.01 5.66
CA SER A 87 9.76 2.61 5.39
C SER A 87 9.31 3.03 3.99
N TRP A 88 8.46 2.18 3.42
CA TRP A 88 7.76 2.38 2.16
C TRP A 88 6.27 2.19 2.40
N GLU A 89 5.48 3.17 1.99
CA GLU A 89 4.03 3.07 2.02
C GLU A 89 3.56 2.25 0.82
N ALA A 90 2.88 1.13 1.08
CA ALA A 90 2.39 0.23 0.07
C ALA A 90 0.93 0.51 -0.27
N TYR A 91 0.67 0.86 -1.53
CA TYR A 91 -0.65 1.12 -2.09
C TYR A 91 -1.07 -0.06 -2.96
N ARG A 92 -2.22 -0.65 -2.66
CA ARG A 92 -2.77 -1.75 -3.45
C ARG A 92 -3.48 -1.21 -4.68
N ASP A 93 -3.19 -1.80 -5.84
CA ASP A 93 -3.81 -1.50 -7.13
C ASP A 93 -4.21 -2.81 -7.80
N GLY A 94 -5.43 -3.27 -7.51
CA GLY A 94 -5.89 -4.61 -7.90
C GLY A 94 -5.08 -5.74 -7.25
N MET A 95 -4.38 -6.53 -8.07
CA MET A 95 -3.47 -7.59 -7.64
C MET A 95 -2.01 -7.13 -7.48
N GLN A 96 -1.70 -5.91 -7.92
CA GLN A 96 -0.37 -5.33 -7.89
C GLN A 96 -0.25 -4.32 -6.75
N VAL A 97 0.98 -3.88 -6.47
CA VAL A 97 1.26 -2.84 -5.48
C VAL A 97 2.12 -1.74 -6.06
N ARG A 98 1.98 -0.54 -5.48
CA ARG A 98 2.89 0.59 -5.67
C ARG A 98 3.54 0.90 -4.33
N LEU A 99 4.86 1.03 -4.32
CA LEU A 99 5.62 1.38 -3.12
C LEU A 99 6.02 2.84 -3.19
N ARG A 100 5.52 3.64 -2.26
CA ARG A 100 5.80 5.07 -2.14
C ARG A 100 6.87 5.28 -1.06
N SER A 101 7.90 6.03 -1.41
CA SER A 101 8.93 6.46 -0.47
C SER A 101 8.42 7.59 0.43
N VAL A 102 9.13 7.85 1.53
CA VAL A 102 8.91 8.99 2.42
C VAL A 102 8.92 10.36 1.71
N TRP A 103 9.51 10.47 0.52
CA TRP A 103 9.52 11.70 -0.29
C TRP A 103 8.29 11.86 -1.19
N GLY A 104 7.36 10.92 -1.19
CA GLY A 104 6.19 10.95 -2.06
C GLY A 104 6.38 10.33 -3.45
N ASN A 105 7.58 9.84 -3.74
CA ASN A 105 7.91 9.22 -5.03
C ASN A 105 7.63 7.72 -5.02
N PHE A 106 7.35 7.13 -6.18
CA PHE A 106 7.05 5.70 -6.30
C PHE A 106 8.23 4.90 -6.84
N LEU A 107 8.41 3.69 -6.32
CA LEU A 107 9.39 2.72 -6.79
C LEU A 107 9.11 2.31 -8.24
N ARG A 108 10.13 2.39 -9.07
CA ARG A 108 10.02 2.27 -10.52
C ARG A 108 11.27 1.60 -11.10
N PRO A 109 11.12 0.54 -11.92
CA PRO A 109 12.14 0.14 -12.88
C PRO A 109 12.41 1.30 -13.84
N ASN A 110 13.68 1.69 -14.02
CA ASN A 110 14.01 2.80 -14.92
C ASN A 110 13.58 2.52 -16.36
N GLY A 111 13.95 1.34 -16.87
CA GLY A 111 13.85 1.02 -18.29
C GLY A 111 14.76 1.90 -19.16
N GLY A 112 14.75 1.69 -20.47
CA GLY A 112 15.57 2.45 -21.41
C GLY A 112 16.83 1.72 -21.87
N LEU A 113 17.82 2.47 -22.36
CA LEU A 113 19.02 1.92 -22.97
C LEU A 113 20.01 1.38 -21.92
N PRO A 114 20.80 0.35 -22.26
CA PRO A 114 22.00 0.00 -21.51
C PRO A 114 22.91 1.24 -21.32
N PRO A 115 23.61 1.38 -20.17
CA PRO A 115 23.75 0.42 -19.08
C PRO A 115 22.62 0.47 -18.03
N TRP A 116 21.77 1.49 -18.05
CA TRP A 116 20.84 1.79 -16.95
C TRP A 116 19.49 1.08 -17.02
N ARG A 117 19.26 0.27 -18.05
CA ARG A 117 17.98 -0.41 -18.32
C ARG A 117 17.43 -1.22 -17.14
N ASN A 118 18.33 -1.79 -16.32
CA ASN A 118 17.99 -2.64 -15.18
C ASN A 118 18.09 -1.90 -13.85
N ALA A 119 18.40 -0.60 -13.84
CA ALA A 119 18.48 0.17 -12.61
C ALA A 119 17.09 0.47 -12.05
N ILE A 120 17.03 0.63 -10.73
CA ILE A 120 15.82 0.98 -10.00
C ILE A 120 15.89 2.45 -9.57
N THR A 121 14.78 3.14 -9.76
CA THR A 121 14.63 4.56 -9.46
C THR A 121 13.35 4.79 -8.66
N HIS A 122 13.21 5.97 -8.09
CA HIS A 122 11.93 6.47 -7.61
C HIS A 122 11.64 7.83 -8.22
N ASP A 123 10.41 8.03 -8.68
CA ASP A 123 10.00 9.24 -9.39
C ASP A 123 8.51 9.50 -9.17
N LEU A 124 8.08 10.73 -9.47
CA LEU A 124 6.67 11.08 -9.53
C LEU A 124 6.10 10.69 -10.90
N PRO A 125 4.83 10.26 -10.97
CA PRO A 125 4.16 10.02 -12.24
C PRO A 125 3.92 11.35 -12.97
N HIS A 126 4.87 11.75 -13.83
CA HIS A 126 4.74 12.96 -14.64
C HIS A 126 3.80 12.80 -15.84
N ARG A 127 3.52 11.55 -16.28
CA ARG A 127 2.60 11.21 -17.39
C ARG A 127 1.90 9.87 -17.14
N GLY A 128 0.68 9.69 -17.64
CA GLY A 128 -0.15 8.50 -17.43
C GLY A 128 0.49 7.18 -17.87
N THR A 129 1.28 7.18 -18.95
CA THR A 129 2.00 6.00 -19.48
C THR A 129 3.07 5.45 -18.54
N THR A 130 3.55 6.25 -17.59
CA THR A 130 4.57 5.83 -16.62
C THR A 130 3.97 5.11 -15.43
N ARG A 131 2.64 5.17 -15.24
CA ARG A 131 1.95 4.62 -14.06
C ARG A 131 2.03 3.09 -14.01
N ASN A 132 1.90 2.42 -15.16
CA ASN A 132 2.00 0.96 -15.25
C ASN A 132 3.39 0.45 -14.88
N LYS A 133 4.44 1.25 -15.11
CA LYS A 133 5.81 0.90 -14.71
C LYS A 133 6.05 0.99 -13.21
N MET A 134 5.12 1.55 -12.44
CA MET A 134 5.23 1.65 -10.97
C MET A 134 4.54 0.50 -10.26
N LEU A 135 3.85 -0.36 -11.02
CA LEU A 135 3.14 -1.52 -10.50
C LEU A 135 4.12 -2.69 -10.36
N TRP A 136 4.05 -3.33 -9.21
CA TRP A 136 4.84 -4.50 -8.85
C TRP A 136 3.93 -5.63 -8.44
N ASP A 137 4.16 -6.82 -8.97
CA ASP A 137 3.56 -8.04 -8.46
C ASP A 137 4.33 -8.51 -7.23
N VAL A 138 3.59 -9.02 -6.25
CA VAL A 138 4.15 -9.52 -4.99
C VAL A 138 4.03 -11.05 -5.00
N ASP A 139 5.16 -11.71 -5.15
CA ASP A 139 5.28 -13.16 -4.98
C ASP A 139 5.67 -13.46 -3.53
N VAL A 140 4.82 -14.15 -2.78
CA VAL A 140 5.05 -14.45 -1.36
C VAL A 140 5.82 -15.77 -1.24
N VAL A 141 7.07 -15.69 -0.81
CA VAL A 141 7.96 -16.87 -0.71
C VAL A 141 7.72 -17.64 0.58
N GLU A 142 7.70 -16.94 1.72
CA GLU A 142 7.45 -17.54 3.03
C GLU A 142 6.36 -16.78 3.76
N ARG A 143 5.39 -17.52 4.32
CA ARG A 143 4.40 -16.99 5.26
C ARG A 143 4.72 -17.44 6.67
N CYS A 144 4.69 -16.51 7.61
CA CYS A 144 4.66 -16.87 9.03
C CYS A 144 3.21 -17.19 9.44
N PRO A 145 2.97 -18.24 10.25
CA PRO A 145 1.72 -18.36 10.97
C PRO A 145 1.57 -17.13 11.87
N ALA A 146 0.49 -16.36 11.68
CA ALA A 146 0.34 -15.03 12.27
C ALA A 146 0.59 -15.08 13.80
N THR A 147 1.67 -14.44 14.26
CA THR A 147 1.95 -14.33 15.70
C THR A 147 0.99 -13.32 16.35
N ARG A 148 0.81 -13.43 17.67
CA ARG A 148 -0.13 -12.60 18.46
C ARG A 148 0.04 -11.08 18.22
N LYS A 149 1.27 -10.61 17.95
CA LYS A 149 1.60 -9.21 17.62
C LYS A 149 1.05 -8.79 16.25
N GLN A 150 1.04 -9.69 15.29
CA GLN A 150 0.49 -9.45 13.96
C GLN A 150 -1.04 -9.46 13.99
N LEU A 151 -1.64 -10.34 14.79
CA LEU A 151 -3.09 -10.39 15.03
C LEU A 151 -3.61 -9.16 15.82
N SER A 152 -2.85 -8.66 16.79
CA SER A 152 -3.22 -7.43 17.52
C SER A 152 -3.16 -6.20 16.62
N PHE A 153 -2.21 -6.17 15.68
CA PHE A 153 -2.23 -5.22 14.59
C PHE A 153 -3.53 -5.40 13.81
N CYS A 154 -3.85 -6.57 13.26
CA CYS A 154 -5.10 -6.81 12.50
C CYS A 154 -6.38 -6.36 13.24
N ARG A 155 -6.53 -6.70 14.53
CA ARG A 155 -7.73 -6.39 15.33
C ARG A 155 -7.99 -4.89 15.50
N SER A 156 -6.94 -4.09 15.64
CA SER A 156 -7.08 -2.64 15.74
C SER A 156 -7.51 -1.97 14.42
N SER A 157 -7.34 -2.62 13.25
CA SER A 157 -7.83 -2.11 11.95
C SER A 157 -9.30 -2.39 11.76
N SER A 158 -9.75 -3.60 12.10
CA SER A 158 -11.17 -3.95 12.03
C SER A 158 -12.01 -3.08 12.96
N ALA A 159 -11.50 -2.76 14.15
CA ALA A 159 -12.17 -1.89 15.11
C ALA A 159 -12.23 -0.43 14.63
N HIS A 160 -11.16 0.10 14.02
CA HIS A 160 -11.17 1.46 13.46
C HIS A 160 -12.07 1.59 12.22
N LYS A 161 -12.10 0.59 11.34
CA LYS A 161 -13.06 0.55 10.21
C LYS A 161 -14.50 0.37 10.66
N GLN A 162 -14.77 -0.42 11.71
CA GLN A 162 -16.10 -0.46 12.31
C GLN A 162 -16.48 0.87 12.95
N ASN A 163 -15.55 1.59 13.56
CA ASN A 163 -15.82 2.91 14.12
C ASN A 163 -16.00 3.99 13.05
N GLU A 164 -15.27 3.96 11.92
CA GLU A 164 -15.54 4.87 10.79
C GLU A 164 -16.86 4.55 10.08
N LEU A 165 -17.17 3.27 9.84
CA LEU A 165 -18.47 2.90 9.27
C LEU A 165 -19.62 3.23 10.23
N ARG A 166 -19.41 3.10 11.55
CA ARG A 166 -20.36 3.58 12.55
C ARG A 166 -20.42 5.11 12.60
N SER A 167 -19.33 5.85 12.48
CA SER A 167 -19.40 7.32 12.47
C SER A 167 -20.06 7.86 11.21
N VAL A 168 -19.88 7.19 10.06
CA VAL A 168 -20.56 7.52 8.80
C VAL A 168 -22.05 7.16 8.89
N LEU A 169 -22.43 6.03 9.51
CA LEU A 169 -23.83 5.65 9.71
C LEU A 169 -24.52 6.37 10.89
N LEU A 170 -23.77 6.96 11.82
CA LEU A 170 -24.30 7.72 12.97
C LEU A 170 -24.39 9.24 12.70
N LEU A 171 -24.00 9.70 11.51
CA LEU A 171 -24.16 11.11 11.11
C LEU A 171 -25.48 11.39 10.35
N ASP A 172 -26.32 10.38 10.12
CA ASP A 172 -27.64 10.54 9.48
C ASP A 172 -28.82 10.51 10.47
N ASP A 173 -28.59 10.54 11.79
CA ASP A 173 -29.65 10.57 12.82
C ASP A 173 -29.64 11.87 13.64
N GLN A 174 -29.77 13.01 12.95
CA GLN A 174 -30.22 14.26 13.57
C GLN A 174 -31.59 14.65 12.99
N VAL A 175 -32.59 13.81 13.25
CA VAL A 175 -33.96 14.30 13.34
C VAL A 175 -34.09 15.00 14.70
N SER A 176 -34.17 16.32 14.64
CA SER A 176 -34.60 17.17 15.75
C SER A 176 -35.97 16.69 16.25
N HIS A 177 -36.01 16.18 17.48
CA HIS A 177 -37.24 16.13 18.27
C HIS A 177 -37.05 16.95 19.54
N SER A 178 -37.49 18.20 19.48
CA SER A 178 -37.97 18.92 20.65
C SER A 178 -39.35 19.47 20.31
N PHE A 179 -40.38 18.85 20.86
CA PHE A 179 -41.35 19.51 21.73
C PHE A 179 -42.47 18.53 22.08
N PHE A 180 -42.53 18.22 23.38
CA PHE A 180 -43.67 17.60 24.05
C PHE A 180 -44.84 18.58 24.07
N GLY A 181 -46.06 18.08 23.80
CA GLY A 181 -47.28 18.89 23.84
C GLY A 181 -48.54 18.05 23.74
N MET A 182 -48.86 17.37 24.85
CA MET A 182 -50.18 17.06 25.44
C MET A 182 -51.48 17.07 24.61
N ALA A 183 -52.39 16.17 25.03
CA ALA A 183 -53.85 16.16 24.87
C ALA A 183 -54.40 15.73 23.49
N CYS A 184 -55.58 15.15 23.31
CA CYS A 184 -56.53 14.31 24.07
C CYS A 184 -57.70 14.05 23.08
N CYS A 185 -58.50 13.00 23.31
CA CYS A 185 -59.85 12.75 22.73
C CYS A 185 -59.93 12.22 21.27
N TYR A 186 -60.37 10.98 21.01
CA TYR A 186 -61.76 10.44 20.98
C TYR A 186 -62.67 10.94 19.81
N TYR A 187 -62.81 10.07 18.77
CA TYR A 187 -63.99 9.69 17.92
C TYR A 187 -64.95 10.76 17.30
N PRO A 188 -65.90 10.43 16.37
CA PRO A 188 -66.09 9.34 15.36
C PRO A 188 -66.66 9.79 13.96
N ARG A 189 -66.85 8.81 13.03
CA ARG A 189 -67.95 8.68 12.00
C ARG A 189 -68.05 9.73 10.86
N ALA A 190 -68.58 9.50 9.65
CA ALA A 190 -69.32 8.41 9.00
C ALA A 190 -69.30 8.59 7.45
N HIS A 191 -69.67 7.53 6.72
CA HIS A 191 -70.08 7.52 5.31
C HIS A 191 -71.27 8.47 5.00
N LEU A 192 -71.33 9.05 3.78
CA LEU A 192 -72.31 8.73 2.71
C LEU A 192 -72.36 9.76 1.54
N ARG A 193 -72.32 9.20 0.31
CA ARG A 193 -73.03 9.52 -0.97
C ARG A 193 -72.89 10.85 -1.75
N LEU A 194 -72.44 10.66 -3.01
CA LEU A 194 -73.04 10.99 -4.33
C LEU A 194 -73.91 12.26 -4.55
N SER A 195 -73.52 13.03 -5.57
CA SER A 195 -74.27 13.46 -6.80
C SER A 195 -73.62 14.76 -7.32
N SER A 196 -73.55 15.07 -8.61
CA SER A 196 -74.35 14.68 -9.78
C SER A 196 -73.47 14.43 -11.00
#